data_AF-A0A966BAZ4-F1
#
_entry.id   AF-A0A966BAZ4-F1
#
_cell.length_a   1.000
_cell.length_b   1.000
_cell.length_c   1.000
_cell.angle_alpha   90.00
_cell.angle_beta   90.00
_cell.angle_gamma   90.00
#
_symmetry.space_group_name_H-M   'P 1'
#
loop_
_entity.id
_entity.type
_entity.pdbx_description
1 polymer ?
#
loop_
_entity_poly.entity_id
_entity_poly.type
_entity_poly.pdbx_seq_one_letter_code
_entity_poly.pdbx_strand_id
1 'polypeptide(L)'
;MDTKLNIHLQLPPPVLERVREANARLHALKPSQIMYGNDSPTIAHVTLLMGTISIKEIDDVLSAVGCWAQKQSPLTVHLDRPSLPNADGWVFLDAECVDGDLTEILERLAIELGTLIVPSRRGGPGVHSHLTLGLCDGPPPSGYEKLFDPEQVVISQIGVGHVGENGTVIAAVASFELCGD
;
A
#
# COMPACT_ATOMS: atom_id res chain seq x y z
N MET A 1 16.45 -5.31 -18.63
CA MET A 1 15.06 -4.84 -18.75
C MET A 1 14.59 -4.74 -17.34
N ASP A 2 14.11 -3.57 -16.97
CA ASP A 2 13.84 -3.25 -15.59
C ASP A 2 12.32 -3.17 -15.41
N THR A 3 11.84 -3.51 -14.23
CA THR A 3 10.43 -3.43 -13.88
C THR A 3 10.27 -2.75 -12.53
N LYS A 4 9.06 -2.27 -12.24
CA LYS A 4 8.73 -1.68 -10.94
C LYS A 4 7.88 -2.64 -10.14
N LEU A 5 8.30 -2.86 -8.90
CA LEU A 5 7.56 -3.63 -7.92
C LEU A 5 7.18 -2.75 -6.73
N ASN A 6 6.09 -3.13 -6.10
CA ASN A 6 5.63 -2.59 -4.83
C ASN A 6 5.47 -3.75 -3.86
N ILE A 7 6.15 -3.64 -2.73
CA ILE A 7 6.02 -4.48 -1.56
C ILE A 7 5.11 -3.72 -0.60
N HIS A 8 4.03 -4.36 -0.15
CA HIS A 8 2.98 -3.71 0.62
C HIS A 8 2.39 -4.60 1.69
N LEU A 9 1.78 -3.96 2.68
CA LEU A 9 0.86 -4.60 3.59
C LEU A 9 -0.43 -4.96 2.84
N GLN A 10 -0.77 -6.25 2.86
CA GLN A 10 -1.97 -6.75 2.21
C GLN A 10 -3.14 -6.66 3.19
N LEU A 11 -4.15 -5.85 2.84
CA LEU A 11 -5.33 -5.70 3.68
C LEU A 11 -6.15 -6.99 3.71
N PRO A 12 -6.71 -7.37 4.88
CA PRO A 12 -7.59 -8.53 4.97
C PRO A 12 -8.93 -8.27 4.25
N PRO A 13 -9.61 -9.32 3.75
CA PRO A 13 -10.81 -9.16 2.95
C PRO A 13 -11.90 -8.26 3.54
N PRO A 14 -12.22 -8.30 4.86
CA PRO A 14 -13.24 -7.43 5.43
C PRO A 14 -12.91 -5.93 5.32
N VAL A 15 -11.62 -5.57 5.42
CA VAL A 15 -11.16 -4.18 5.29
C VAL A 15 -11.16 -3.75 3.83
N LEU A 16 -10.77 -4.67 2.92
CA LEU A 16 -10.83 -4.42 1.48
C LEU A 16 -12.25 -4.06 1.02
N GLU A 17 -13.27 -4.75 1.53
CA GLU A 17 -14.67 -4.42 1.20
C GLU A 17 -15.05 -3.01 1.66
N ARG A 18 -14.68 -2.61 2.89
CA ARG A 18 -14.92 -1.24 3.38
C ARG A 18 -14.19 -0.18 2.56
N VAL A 19 -12.94 -0.46 2.16
CA VAL A 19 -12.16 0.43 1.29
C VAL A 19 -12.81 0.54 -0.11
N ARG A 20 -13.32 -0.57 -0.67
CA ARG A 20 -14.06 -0.58 -1.94
C ARG A 20 -15.34 0.25 -1.83
N GLU A 21 -16.11 0.10 -0.76
CA GLU A 21 -17.31 0.90 -0.51
C GLU A 21 -16.98 2.39 -0.38
N ALA A 22 -15.94 2.75 0.36
CA ALA A 22 -15.48 4.12 0.51
C ALA A 22 -15.01 4.72 -0.83
N ASN A 23 -14.24 3.97 -1.62
CA ASN A 23 -13.79 4.37 -2.96
C ASN A 23 -14.96 4.55 -3.93
N ALA A 24 -15.94 3.64 -3.92
CA ALA A 24 -17.15 3.78 -4.74
C ALA A 24 -17.97 5.01 -4.35
N ARG A 25 -18.12 5.28 -3.05
CA ARG A 25 -18.77 6.50 -2.54
C ARG A 25 -18.01 7.76 -2.95
N LEU A 26 -16.67 7.76 -2.86
CA LEU A 26 -15.83 8.86 -3.37
C LEU A 26 -16.11 9.11 -4.85
N HIS A 27 -16.04 8.06 -5.67
CA HIS A 27 -16.26 8.14 -7.11
C HIS A 27 -17.64 8.69 -7.46
N ALA A 28 -18.68 8.30 -6.71
CA ALA A 28 -20.04 8.82 -6.89
C ALA A 28 -20.16 10.32 -6.55
N LEU A 29 -19.40 10.82 -5.57
CA LEU A 29 -19.34 12.25 -5.26
C LEU A 29 -18.54 13.03 -6.30
N LYS A 30 -17.42 12.47 -6.74
CA LYS A 30 -16.53 13.02 -7.76
C LYS A 30 -15.71 11.90 -8.39
N PRO A 31 -15.69 11.78 -9.74
CA PRO A 31 -14.98 10.69 -10.40
C PRO A 31 -13.53 10.55 -9.92
N SER A 32 -13.20 9.36 -9.41
CA SER A 32 -11.84 8.96 -9.04
C SER A 32 -11.17 8.23 -10.22
N GLN A 33 -9.91 8.54 -10.46
CA GLN A 33 -9.03 7.85 -11.43
C GLN A 33 -8.56 6.48 -10.92
N ILE A 34 -8.58 6.29 -9.59
CA ILE A 34 -8.23 5.02 -8.94
C ILE A 34 -9.53 4.39 -8.47
N MET A 35 -9.80 3.17 -8.94
CA MET A 35 -11.00 2.40 -8.62
C MET A 35 -10.62 1.03 -8.06
N TYR A 36 -11.32 0.58 -7.03
CA TYR A 36 -11.18 -0.77 -6.48
C TYR A 36 -12.46 -1.58 -6.75
N GLY A 37 -12.32 -2.84 -7.16
CA GLY A 37 -13.46 -3.71 -7.43
C GLY A 37 -13.09 -4.94 -8.24
N ASN A 38 -14.07 -5.82 -8.48
CA ASN A 38 -13.83 -7.09 -9.18
C ASN A 38 -13.34 -6.91 -10.63
N ASP A 39 -13.75 -5.82 -11.27
CA ASP A 39 -13.35 -5.50 -12.64
C ASP A 39 -12.15 -4.53 -12.71
N SER A 40 -11.61 -4.13 -11.56
CA SER A 40 -10.42 -3.28 -11.49
C SER A 40 -9.18 -4.13 -11.20
N PRO A 41 -8.08 -3.95 -11.96
CA PRO A 41 -6.81 -4.59 -11.63
C PRO A 41 -6.16 -4.00 -10.37
N THR A 42 -6.64 -2.83 -9.90
CA THR A 42 -6.02 -2.09 -8.80
C THR A 42 -6.24 -2.77 -7.45
N ILE A 43 -5.17 -3.00 -6.71
CA ILE A 43 -5.15 -3.59 -5.38
C ILE A 43 -5.00 -2.47 -4.34
N ALA A 44 -5.94 -2.37 -3.39
CA ALA A 44 -5.83 -1.47 -2.25
C ALA A 44 -4.80 -2.02 -1.25
N HIS A 45 -3.88 -1.18 -0.81
CA HIS A 45 -2.73 -1.59 -0.02
C HIS A 45 -2.11 -0.40 0.74
N VAL A 46 -1.24 -0.70 1.71
CA VAL A 46 -0.33 0.29 2.32
C VAL A 46 1.09 -0.06 1.85
N THR A 47 1.74 0.88 1.15
CA THR A 47 3.08 0.64 0.60
C THR A 47 4.11 0.55 1.71
N LEU A 48 4.96 -0.49 1.68
CA LEU A 48 6.19 -0.57 2.48
C LEU A 48 7.38 -0.09 1.64
N LEU A 49 7.52 -0.63 0.43
CA LEU A 49 8.62 -0.26 -0.45
C LEU A 49 8.23 -0.39 -1.91
N MET A 50 8.44 0.66 -2.68
CA MET A 50 8.22 0.67 -4.13
C MET A 50 9.50 1.12 -4.82
N GLY A 51 9.95 0.35 -5.80
CA GLY A 51 11.20 0.61 -6.49
C GLY A 51 11.36 -0.12 -7.81
N THR A 52 12.45 0.19 -8.50
CA THR A 52 12.84 -0.45 -9.75
C THR A 52 13.77 -1.63 -9.44
N ILE A 53 13.54 -2.75 -10.13
CA ILE A 53 14.37 -3.96 -10.05
C ILE A 53 14.77 -4.40 -11.47
N SER A 54 15.85 -5.16 -11.59
CA SER A 54 16.12 -5.93 -12.82
C SER A 54 15.13 -7.08 -12.91
N ILE A 55 14.52 -7.30 -14.07
CA ILE A 55 13.58 -8.44 -14.26
C ILE A 55 14.23 -9.81 -14.01
N LYS A 56 15.57 -9.89 -14.14
CA LYS A 56 16.33 -11.12 -13.88
C LYS A 56 16.48 -11.45 -12.40
N GLU A 57 16.26 -10.46 -11.53
CA GLU A 57 16.44 -10.56 -10.07
C GLU A 57 15.08 -10.70 -9.36
N ILE A 58 13.98 -10.89 -10.11
CA ILE A 58 12.64 -10.96 -9.52
C ILE A 58 12.54 -12.11 -8.50
N ASP A 59 13.07 -13.29 -8.81
CA ASP A 59 13.02 -14.44 -7.90
C ASP A 59 13.88 -14.19 -6.64
N ASP A 60 15.01 -13.50 -6.78
CA ASP A 60 15.87 -13.12 -5.65
C ASP A 60 15.15 -12.11 -4.74
N VAL A 61 14.47 -11.12 -5.32
CA VAL A 61 13.63 -10.17 -4.57
C VAL A 61 12.50 -10.89 -3.85
N LEU A 62 11.76 -11.78 -4.52
CA LEU A 62 10.65 -12.51 -3.92
C LEU A 62 11.13 -13.42 -2.78
N SER A 63 12.28 -14.09 -2.96
CA SER A 63 12.92 -14.91 -1.93
C SER A 63 13.33 -14.06 -0.72
N ALA A 64 13.97 -12.91 -0.94
CA ALA A 64 14.37 -12.01 0.14
C ALA A 64 13.16 -11.43 0.90
N VAL A 65 12.11 -11.02 0.19
CA VAL A 65 10.85 -10.55 0.79
C VAL A 65 10.18 -11.65 1.61
N GLY A 66 10.12 -12.88 1.10
CA GLY A 66 9.57 -14.02 1.83
C GLY A 66 10.36 -14.36 3.10
N CYS A 67 11.69 -14.39 3.02
CA CYS A 67 12.56 -14.58 4.18
C CYS A 67 12.41 -13.45 5.22
N TRP A 68 12.20 -12.22 4.77
CA TRP A 68 11.93 -11.10 5.66
C TRP A 68 10.56 -11.25 6.35
N ALA A 69 9.51 -11.60 5.59
CA ALA A 69 8.15 -11.79 6.08
C ALA A 69 8.07 -12.80 7.23
N GLN A 70 8.78 -13.92 7.10
CA GLN A 70 8.79 -14.99 8.09
C GLN A 70 9.32 -14.55 9.46
N LYS A 71 10.22 -13.56 9.50
CA LYS A 71 10.79 -13.01 10.75
C LYS A 71 9.91 -11.93 11.40
N GLN A 72 8.88 -11.45 10.69
CA GLN A 72 8.00 -10.41 11.20
C GLN A 72 6.76 -11.05 11.82
N SER A 73 6.39 -10.58 13.01
CA SER A 73 5.07 -10.86 13.57
C SER A 73 3.98 -10.12 12.77
N PRO A 74 2.73 -10.61 12.77
CA PRO A 74 1.59 -9.85 12.29
C PRO A 74 1.57 -8.43 12.89
N LEU A 75 1.22 -7.45 12.07
CA LEU A 75 1.25 -6.04 12.46
C LEU A 75 -0.16 -5.53 12.73
N THR A 76 -0.38 -4.85 13.85
CA THR A 76 -1.60 -4.08 14.07
C THR A 76 -1.43 -2.69 13.48
N VAL A 77 -2.22 -2.34 12.47
CA VAL A 77 -2.18 -1.03 11.81
C VAL A 77 -3.48 -0.28 12.11
N HIS A 78 -3.37 0.97 12.53
CA HIS A 78 -4.47 1.92 12.59
C HIS A 78 -4.58 2.63 11.23
N LEU A 79 -5.75 2.52 10.60
CA LEU A 79 -6.12 3.32 9.44
C LEU A 79 -6.98 4.48 9.93
N ASP A 80 -6.51 5.71 9.77
CA ASP A 80 -7.23 6.90 10.25
C ASP A 80 -8.28 7.39 9.23
N ARG A 81 -8.94 8.49 9.55
CA ARG A 81 -9.90 9.18 8.68
C ARG A 81 -9.25 9.63 7.38
N PRO A 82 -10.06 9.80 6.32
CA PRO A 82 -9.58 10.37 5.08
C PRO A 82 -8.90 11.73 5.30
N SER A 83 -7.65 11.85 4.87
CA SER A 83 -6.82 13.05 4.94
C SER A 83 -6.35 13.48 3.55
N LEU A 84 -5.94 14.74 3.45
CA LEU A 84 -5.44 15.34 2.21
C LEU A 84 -3.96 15.67 2.35
N PRO A 85 -3.06 14.92 1.69
CA PRO A 85 -1.64 15.24 1.70
C PRO A 85 -1.35 16.57 0.99
N ASN A 86 -2.20 16.94 0.02
CA ASN A 86 -2.06 18.11 -0.84
C ASN A 86 -3.42 18.46 -1.51
N ALA A 87 -3.45 19.57 -2.23
CA ALA A 87 -4.65 20.04 -2.93
C ALA A 87 -4.90 19.34 -4.28
N ASP A 88 -4.08 18.35 -4.67
CA ASP A 88 -4.08 17.75 -6.01
C ASP A 88 -5.09 16.59 -6.17
N GLY A 89 -6.08 16.50 -5.27
CA GLY A 89 -7.18 15.53 -5.38
C GLY A 89 -6.92 14.15 -4.79
N TRP A 90 -5.76 13.94 -4.16
CA TRP A 90 -5.45 12.72 -3.43
C TRP A 90 -6.26 12.62 -2.15
N VAL A 91 -6.87 11.45 -1.91
CA VAL A 91 -7.56 11.13 -0.66
C VAL A 91 -6.90 9.90 -0.06
N PHE A 92 -6.32 10.05 1.11
CA PHE A 92 -5.55 9.00 1.80
C PHE A 92 -6.20 8.60 3.10
N LEU A 93 -5.98 7.37 3.55
CA LEU A 93 -6.07 7.00 4.96
C LEU A 93 -4.64 6.94 5.48
N ASP A 94 -4.34 7.74 6.50
CA ASP A 94 -3.05 7.63 7.18
C ASP A 94 -2.96 6.27 7.87
N ALA A 95 -1.80 5.62 7.75
CA ALA A 95 -1.57 4.30 8.29
C ALA A 95 -0.45 4.36 9.33
N GLU A 96 -0.73 3.93 10.54
CA GLU A 96 0.22 3.92 11.66
C GLU A 96 0.26 2.52 12.29
N CYS A 97 1.44 2.02 12.66
CA CYS A 97 1.52 0.77 13.42
C CYS A 97 1.21 1.07 14.89
N VAL A 98 0.38 0.23 15.51
CA VAL A 98 0.02 0.34 16.94
C VAL A 98 1.16 -0.19 17.81
N ASP A 99 1.82 -1.26 17.36
CA ASP A 99 2.80 -2.03 18.15
C ASP A 99 4.26 -1.74 17.73
N GLY A 100 4.51 -0.60 17.07
CA GLY A 100 5.85 -0.22 16.62
C GLY A 100 5.84 0.99 15.69
N ASP A 101 6.95 1.22 15.00
CA ASP A 101 7.09 2.31 14.03
C ASP A 101 7.14 1.73 12.60
N LEU A 102 6.18 2.13 11.75
CA LEU A 102 6.20 1.73 10.33
C LEU A 102 7.45 2.25 9.64
N THR A 103 7.90 3.47 9.91
CA THR A 103 9.11 4.02 9.28
C THR A 103 10.33 3.15 9.57
N GLU A 104 10.52 2.68 10.80
CA GLU A 104 11.61 1.75 11.14
C GLU A 104 11.47 0.39 10.43
N ILE A 105 10.25 -0.12 10.25
CA ILE A 105 9.98 -1.34 9.48
C ILE A 105 10.37 -1.14 8.01
N LEU A 106 9.96 -0.02 7.41
CA LEU A 106 10.25 0.34 6.03
C LEU A 106 11.77 0.50 5.81
N GLU A 107 12.47 1.17 6.71
CA GLU A 107 13.93 1.35 6.65
C GLU A 107 14.67 0.01 6.72
N ARG A 108 14.29 -0.87 7.66
CA ARG A 108 14.89 -2.21 7.78
C ARG A 108 14.66 -3.05 6.53
N LEU A 109 13.43 -3.06 5.99
CA LEU A 109 13.13 -3.74 4.74
C LEU A 109 14.00 -3.20 3.58
N ALA A 110 14.13 -1.87 3.47
CA ALA A 110 14.96 -1.26 2.43
C ALA A 110 16.44 -1.62 2.57
N ILE A 111 16.96 -1.71 3.79
CA ILE A 111 18.34 -2.15 4.06
C ILE A 111 18.53 -3.62 3.69
N GLU A 112 17.61 -4.50 4.08
CA GLU A 112 17.70 -5.94 3.81
C GLU A 112 17.57 -6.26 2.32
N LEU A 113 16.72 -5.53 1.59
CA LEU A 113 16.61 -5.67 0.14
C LEU A 113 17.74 -4.97 -0.62
N GLY A 114 18.45 -4.05 0.02
CA GLY A 114 19.76 -3.55 -0.40
C GLY A 114 19.86 -3.20 -1.89
N THR A 115 20.77 -3.86 -2.60
CA THR A 115 21.05 -3.63 -4.03
C THR A 115 20.01 -4.24 -4.99
N LEU A 116 19.07 -5.05 -4.48
CA LEU A 116 18.08 -5.74 -5.32
C LEU A 116 16.97 -4.80 -5.79
N ILE A 117 16.72 -3.72 -5.06
CA ILE A 117 15.69 -2.74 -5.37
C ILE A 117 16.22 -1.32 -5.23
N VAL A 118 16.04 -0.51 -6.27
CA VAL A 118 16.33 0.92 -6.22
C VAL A 118 15.04 1.64 -5.80
N PRO A 119 14.94 2.20 -4.59
CA PRO A 119 13.70 2.80 -4.10
C PRO A 119 13.28 4.00 -4.95
N SER A 120 11.98 4.11 -5.17
CA SER A 120 11.37 5.27 -5.82
C SER A 120 11.23 6.43 -4.83
N ARG A 121 11.22 7.67 -5.34
CA ARG A 121 11.01 8.86 -4.49
C ARG A 121 9.63 8.91 -3.80
N ARG A 122 8.63 8.19 -4.31
CA ARG A 122 7.24 8.22 -3.84
C ARG A 122 6.80 6.97 -3.08
N GLY A 123 7.68 5.99 -2.89
CA GLY A 123 7.42 4.82 -2.05
C GLY A 123 8.71 4.27 -1.45
N GLY A 124 9.66 5.16 -1.15
CA GLY A 124 10.85 4.83 -0.39
C GLY A 124 10.59 4.93 1.12
N PRO A 125 11.56 4.54 1.96
CA PRO A 125 11.37 4.44 3.40
C PRO A 125 11.05 5.77 4.12
N GLY A 126 11.38 6.91 3.51
CA GLY A 126 11.04 8.24 4.06
C GLY A 126 9.67 8.77 3.66
N VAL A 127 8.81 7.96 3.05
CA VAL A 127 7.46 8.35 2.64
C VAL A 127 6.46 7.95 3.72
N HIS A 128 5.60 8.89 4.09
CA HIS A 128 4.51 8.66 5.05
C HIS A 128 3.63 7.47 4.63
N SER A 129 3.42 6.53 5.55
CA SER A 129 2.63 5.34 5.29
C SER A 129 1.14 5.69 5.21
N HIS A 130 0.51 5.29 4.10
CA HIS A 130 -0.89 5.57 3.85
C HIS A 130 -1.49 4.51 2.94
N LEU A 131 -2.82 4.43 2.97
CA LEU A 131 -3.64 3.78 1.95
C LEU A 131 -4.25 4.86 1.06
N THR A 132 -4.15 4.69 -0.26
CA THR A 132 -4.87 5.59 -1.18
C THR A 132 -6.34 5.17 -1.27
N LEU A 133 -7.29 6.06 -0.94
CA LEU A 133 -8.72 5.81 -1.23
C LEU A 133 -9.08 6.18 -2.66
N GLY A 134 -8.44 7.20 -3.22
CA GLY A 134 -8.72 7.64 -4.59
C GLY A 134 -7.91 8.86 -5.01
N LEU A 135 -8.09 9.22 -6.27
CA LEU A 135 -7.48 10.39 -6.90
C LEU A 135 -8.53 11.09 -7.77
N CYS A 136 -9.01 12.24 -7.32
CA CYS A 136 -9.95 13.07 -8.07
C CYS A 136 -9.22 14.08 -8.96
N ASP A 137 -9.88 14.56 -10.01
CA ASP A 137 -9.37 15.70 -10.78
C ASP A 137 -9.56 17.02 -9.99
N GLY A 138 -8.47 17.58 -9.47
CA GLY A 138 -8.50 18.75 -8.58
C GLY A 138 -9.04 18.41 -7.17
N PRO A 139 -9.41 19.42 -6.35
CA PRO A 139 -9.70 19.21 -4.93
C PRO A 139 -10.79 18.17 -4.67
N PRO A 140 -10.66 17.33 -3.63
CA PRO A 140 -11.67 16.33 -3.29
C PRO A 140 -13.04 16.95 -2.96
N PRO A 141 -14.14 16.18 -3.09
CA PRO A 141 -15.49 16.66 -2.79
C PRO A 141 -15.67 16.92 -1.30
N SER A 142 -16.55 17.86 -0.94
CA SER A 142 -16.95 18.07 0.46
C SER A 142 -17.53 16.79 1.08
N GLY A 143 -17.18 16.49 2.33
CA GLY A 143 -17.64 15.30 3.03
C GLY A 143 -16.76 14.06 2.80
N TYR A 144 -15.64 14.19 2.08
CA TYR A 144 -14.68 13.09 1.89
C TYR A 144 -14.20 12.51 3.22
N GLU A 145 -14.10 13.34 4.27
CA GLU A 145 -13.66 12.96 5.62
C GLU A 145 -14.59 11.96 6.33
N LYS A 146 -15.79 11.69 5.77
CA LYS A 146 -16.80 10.77 6.30
C LYS A 146 -16.96 9.50 5.45
N LEU A 147 -16.04 9.29 4.51
CA LEU A 147 -16.10 8.13 3.61
C LEU A 147 -15.62 6.85 4.30
N PHE A 148 -14.78 6.98 5.31
CA PHE A 148 -14.17 5.87 6.03
C PHE A 148 -14.08 6.21 7.52
N ASP A 149 -14.46 5.26 8.37
CA ASP A 149 -14.34 5.38 9.82
C ASP A 149 -13.00 4.76 10.27
N PRO A 150 -12.27 5.39 11.21
CA PRO A 150 -11.00 4.85 11.66
C PRO A 150 -11.13 3.45 12.23
N GLU A 151 -10.18 2.58 11.92
CA GLU A 151 -10.17 1.21 12.40
C GLU A 151 -8.76 0.68 12.64
N GLN A 152 -8.65 -0.29 13.54
CA GLN A 152 -7.45 -1.09 13.69
C GLN A 152 -7.61 -2.40 12.93
N VAL A 153 -6.59 -2.73 12.15
CA VAL A 153 -6.53 -3.93 11.32
C VAL A 153 -5.29 -4.73 11.67
N VAL A 154 -5.47 -6.04 11.85
CA VAL A 154 -4.35 -6.97 11.91
C VAL A 154 -3.96 -7.35 10.49
N ILE A 155 -2.73 -7.01 10.11
CA ILE A 155 -2.10 -7.41 8.87
C ILE A 155 -1.25 -8.64 9.14
N SER A 156 -1.64 -9.76 8.53
CA SER A 156 -0.91 -11.03 8.61
C SER A 156 -0.19 -11.40 7.32
N GLN A 157 -0.23 -10.54 6.29
CA GLN A 157 0.34 -10.81 4.98
C GLN A 157 0.99 -9.57 4.38
N ILE A 158 2.10 -9.80 3.67
CA ILE A 158 2.68 -8.84 2.75
C ILE A 158 2.49 -9.32 1.32
N GLY A 159 2.16 -8.38 0.44
CA GLY A 159 2.04 -8.61 -0.99
C GLY A 159 3.21 -8.01 -1.74
N VAL A 160 3.54 -8.62 -2.88
CA VAL A 160 4.40 -8.04 -3.92
C VAL A 160 3.56 -7.91 -5.18
N GLY A 161 3.59 -6.75 -5.81
CA GLY A 161 2.79 -6.50 -7.00
C GLY A 161 3.47 -5.59 -8.03
N HIS A 162 3.00 -5.67 -9.27
CA HIS A 162 3.42 -4.77 -10.33
C HIS A 162 2.80 -3.39 -10.17
N VAL A 163 3.63 -2.37 -10.43
CA VAL A 163 3.22 -0.96 -10.33
C VAL A 163 2.65 -0.48 -11.66
N GLY A 164 1.43 0.05 -11.63
CA GLY A 164 0.78 0.76 -12.72
C GLY A 164 0.97 2.27 -12.64
N GLU A 165 0.04 2.99 -13.26
CA GLU A 165 0.02 4.45 -13.19
C GLU A 165 -0.22 4.94 -11.76
N ASN A 166 0.27 6.14 -11.46
CA ASN A 166 0.09 6.79 -10.16
C ASN A 166 0.62 6.00 -8.95
N GLY A 167 1.50 5.02 -9.17
CA GLY A 167 2.04 4.17 -8.08
C GLY A 167 1.07 3.09 -7.60
N THR A 168 -0.06 2.90 -8.30
CA THR A 168 -1.03 1.86 -7.99
C THR A 168 -0.43 0.46 -8.19
N VAL A 169 -0.92 -0.53 -7.45
CA VAL A 169 -0.60 -1.93 -7.70
C VAL A 169 -1.68 -2.52 -8.59
N ILE A 170 -1.31 -3.07 -9.74
CA ILE A 170 -2.26 -3.54 -10.78
C ILE A 170 -2.23 -5.05 -11.04
N ALA A 171 -1.30 -5.77 -10.42
CA ALA A 171 -1.24 -7.21 -10.49
C ALA A 171 -0.46 -7.77 -9.30
N ALA A 172 -1.03 -8.77 -8.62
CA ALA A 172 -0.30 -9.51 -7.60
C ALA A 172 0.76 -10.41 -8.26
N VAL A 173 1.95 -10.42 -7.68
CA VAL A 173 3.08 -11.28 -8.07
C VAL A 173 3.25 -12.40 -7.04
N ALA A 174 3.27 -12.06 -5.76
CA ALA A 174 3.36 -13.01 -4.66
C ALA A 174 2.71 -12.45 -3.39
N SER A 175 2.44 -13.34 -2.43
CA SER A 175 1.98 -13.00 -1.09
C SER A 175 2.70 -13.91 -0.09
N PHE A 176 3.08 -13.35 1.06
CA PHE A 176 3.81 -14.04 2.12
C PHE A 176 3.15 -13.77 3.47
N GLU A 177 3.01 -14.82 4.27
CA GLU A 177 2.49 -14.69 5.64
C GLU A 177 3.55 -14.09 6.57
N LEU A 178 3.08 -13.28 7.51
CA LEU A 178 3.84 -12.79 8.65
C LEU A 178 3.68 -13.82 9.77
N CYS A 179 4.74 -14.58 10.04
CA CYS A 179 4.67 -15.73 10.94
C CYS A 179 5.08 -15.39 12.38
N GLY A 180 5.96 -14.42 12.57
CA GLY A 180 6.72 -14.24 13.80
C GLY A 180 7.72 -15.39 14.02
N ASP A 181 8.80 -15.10 14.74
CA ASP A 181 9.70 -16.12 15.28
C ASP A 181 9.10 -16.81 16.52
#